data_AF-A0A662TKR9-F1
#
_entry.id   AF-A0A662TKR9-F1
#
_cell.length_a   1.000
_cell.length_b   1.000
_cell.length_c   1.000
_cell.angle_alpha   90.00
_cell.angle_beta   90.00
_cell.angle_gamma   90.00
#
_symmetry.space_group_name_H-M   'P 1'
#
loop_
_entity.id
_entity.type
_entity.pdbx_description
1 polymer ?
#
loop_
_entity_poly.entity_id
_entity_poly.type
_entity_poly.pdbx_seq_one_letter_code
_entity_poly.pdbx_strand_id
1 'polypeptide(L)'
;MDWEDIVKRLSSSIEGYVGYDKPDERAISDRALRSFSIARLEEARKLLDEVGRILTDQGFLDTGRRMFDLRDRVKDLINTLGSEEHLKNKFFKKRKISEEVVSEVVYLDNKIVKDVNELTFTIDKLYAEIEGGAVRGLGVYIFNISKIIERIKENIGKRSERIVLR
;
A
#
# COMPACT_ATOMS: atom_id res chain seq x y z
N MET A 1 -7.28 20.01 -8.67
CA MET A 1 -7.71 18.64 -9.01
C MET A 1 -8.99 18.40 -8.26
N ASP A 2 -10.06 18.01 -8.96
CA ASP A 2 -11.36 17.77 -8.33
C ASP A 2 -11.29 16.48 -7.50
N TRP A 3 -11.66 16.56 -6.23
CA TRP A 3 -11.62 15.40 -5.33
C TRP A 3 -12.74 14.40 -5.67
N GLU A 4 -13.84 14.85 -6.27
CA GLU A 4 -14.92 13.97 -6.73
C GLU A 4 -14.43 13.00 -7.80
N ASP A 5 -13.58 13.47 -8.72
CA ASP A 5 -12.95 12.63 -9.74
C ASP A 5 -11.98 11.61 -9.13
N ILE A 6 -11.30 11.96 -8.04
CA ILE A 6 -10.47 11.01 -7.30
C ILE A 6 -11.35 9.95 -6.63
N VAL A 7 -12.44 10.35 -5.98
CA VAL A 7 -13.39 9.40 -5.36
C VAL A 7 -13.97 8.45 -6.38
N LYS A 8 -14.38 8.92 -7.57
CA LYS A 8 -14.86 8.05 -8.65
C LYS A 8 -13.82 7.00 -9.03
N ARG A 9 -12.55 7.41 -9.21
CA ARG A 9 -11.47 6.46 -9.53
C ARG A 9 -11.24 5.44 -8.41
N LEU A 10 -11.24 5.88 -7.16
CA LEU A 10 -11.06 4.98 -6.01
C LEU A 10 -12.24 4.02 -5.89
N SER A 11 -13.46 4.49 -6.05
CA SER A 11 -14.68 3.66 -6.01
C SER A 11 -14.70 2.61 -7.12
N SER A 12 -14.19 2.94 -8.31
CA SER A 12 -14.02 1.97 -9.40
C SER A 12 -12.89 0.97 -9.18
N SER A 13 -11.93 1.27 -8.30
CA SER A 13 -10.74 0.44 -8.06
C SER A 13 -10.84 -0.39 -6.78
N ILE A 14 -11.63 0.07 -5.82
CA ILE A 14 -11.76 -0.51 -4.47
C ILE A 14 -13.24 -0.77 -4.21
N GLU A 15 -13.60 -2.04 -4.11
CA GLU A 15 -14.94 -2.44 -3.72
C GLU A 15 -15.29 -1.89 -2.33
N GLY A 16 -16.48 -1.27 -2.24
CA GLY A 16 -16.98 -0.68 -0.99
C GLY A 16 -16.41 0.70 -0.64
N TYR A 17 -15.52 1.27 -1.45
CA TYR A 17 -15.08 2.66 -1.25
C TYR A 17 -16.17 3.65 -1.72
N VAL A 18 -16.57 4.56 -0.84
CA VAL A 18 -17.69 5.50 -1.08
C VAL A 18 -17.34 6.97 -0.81
N GLY A 19 -16.11 7.25 -0.35
CA GLY A 19 -15.64 8.59 0.01
C GLY A 19 -15.82 8.95 1.49
N TYR A 20 -15.63 10.23 1.81
CA TYR A 20 -15.58 10.74 3.19
C TYR A 20 -16.57 11.87 3.48
N ASP A 21 -17.57 12.07 2.63
CA ASP A 21 -18.53 13.16 2.79
C ASP A 21 -19.33 12.98 4.09
N LYS A 22 -19.96 11.80 4.27
CA LYS A 22 -20.76 11.50 5.46
C LYS A 22 -20.00 10.70 6.52
N PRO A 23 -20.25 10.92 7.83
CA PRO A 23 -19.56 10.21 8.90
C PRO A 23 -19.55 8.67 8.76
N ASP A 24 -20.71 8.07 8.43
CA ASP A 24 -20.84 6.62 8.30
C ASP A 24 -20.06 6.06 7.09
N GLU A 25 -19.97 6.85 6.01
CA GLU A 25 -19.22 6.51 4.79
C GLU A 25 -17.71 6.51 5.02
N ARG A 26 -17.20 7.38 5.91
CA ARG A 26 -15.75 7.50 6.19
C ARG A 26 -15.15 6.20 6.70
N ALA A 27 -15.82 5.57 7.67
CA ALA A 27 -15.34 4.34 8.28
C ALA A 27 -15.40 3.17 7.29
N ILE A 28 -16.41 3.16 6.41
CA ILE A 28 -16.56 2.18 5.34
C ILE A 28 -15.42 2.34 4.33
N SER A 29 -15.19 3.55 3.83
CA SER A 29 -14.12 3.85 2.87
C SER A 29 -12.72 3.58 3.42
N ASP A 30 -12.46 3.94 4.68
CA ASP A 30 -11.19 3.62 5.33
C ASP A 30 -10.98 2.11 5.43
N ARG A 31 -12.01 1.37 5.85
CA ARG A 31 -11.92 -0.10 5.90
C ARG A 31 -11.68 -0.69 4.52
N ALA A 32 -12.42 -0.24 3.50
CA ALA A 32 -12.29 -0.70 2.13
C ALA A 32 -10.86 -0.48 1.59
N LEU A 33 -10.32 0.72 1.78
CA LEU A 33 -8.94 1.06 1.42
C LEU A 33 -7.92 0.15 2.09
N ARG A 34 -8.05 -0.05 3.42
CA ARG A 34 -7.11 -0.87 4.20
C ARG A 34 -7.20 -2.33 3.77
N SER A 35 -8.40 -2.88 3.66
CA SER A 35 -8.63 -4.26 3.20
C SER A 35 -8.04 -4.51 1.81
N PHE A 36 -8.30 -3.60 0.86
CA PHE A 36 -7.72 -3.67 -0.48
C PHE A 36 -6.19 -3.65 -0.44
N SER A 37 -5.62 -2.67 0.27
CA SER A 37 -4.16 -2.48 0.32
C SER A 37 -3.47 -3.66 1.00
N ILE A 38 -4.03 -4.18 2.10
CA ILE A 38 -3.50 -5.34 2.82
C ILE A 38 -3.53 -6.58 1.93
N ALA A 39 -4.64 -6.86 1.25
CA ALA A 39 -4.75 -8.03 0.38
C ALA A 39 -3.66 -8.03 -0.71
N ARG A 40 -3.48 -6.89 -1.38
CA ARG A 40 -2.44 -6.70 -2.40
C ARG A 40 -1.02 -6.83 -1.83
N LEU A 41 -0.76 -6.23 -0.67
CA LEU A 41 0.55 -6.33 -0.02
C LEU A 41 0.85 -7.77 0.44
N GLU A 42 -0.14 -8.54 0.87
CA GLU A 42 0.04 -9.96 1.22
C GLU A 42 0.41 -10.81 0.00
N GLU A 43 -0.17 -10.55 -1.16
CA GLU A 43 0.21 -11.20 -2.42
C GLU A 43 1.67 -10.88 -2.77
N ALA A 44 2.03 -9.60 -2.77
CA ALA A 44 3.40 -9.14 -3.01
C ALA A 44 4.41 -9.75 -2.01
N ARG A 45 4.02 -9.86 -0.73
CA ARG A 45 4.85 -10.46 0.32
C ARG A 45 5.14 -11.94 0.04
N LYS A 46 4.12 -12.70 -0.37
CA LYS A 46 4.27 -14.13 -0.71
C LYS A 46 5.22 -14.30 -1.89
N LEU A 47 5.10 -13.48 -2.92
CA LEU A 47 5.99 -13.54 -4.08
C LEU A 47 7.45 -13.18 -3.73
N LEU A 48 7.68 -12.19 -2.89
CA LEU A 48 9.04 -11.89 -2.39
C LEU A 48 9.65 -13.05 -1.62
N ASP A 49 8.85 -13.77 -0.83
CA ASP A 49 9.30 -14.98 -0.13
C ASP A 49 9.69 -16.09 -1.11
N GLU A 50 8.90 -16.28 -2.16
CA GLU A 50 9.17 -17.26 -3.21
C GLU A 50 10.42 -16.91 -4.05
N VAL A 51 10.54 -15.65 -4.50
CA VAL A 51 11.75 -15.16 -5.19
C VAL A 51 12.99 -15.34 -4.31
N GLY A 52 12.89 -15.05 -3.00
CA GLY A 52 13.99 -15.23 -2.05
C GLY A 52 14.46 -16.69 -1.95
N ARG A 53 13.51 -17.64 -1.94
CA ARG A 53 13.81 -19.08 -1.95
C ARG A 53 14.47 -19.52 -3.26
N ILE A 54 13.88 -19.18 -4.41
CA ILE A 54 14.43 -19.54 -5.74
C ILE A 54 15.87 -19.05 -5.88
N LEU A 55 16.15 -17.80 -5.49
CA LEU A 55 17.49 -17.23 -5.56
C LEU A 55 18.47 -17.93 -4.62
N THR A 56 18.02 -18.29 -3.42
CA THR A 56 18.85 -19.01 -2.45
C THR A 56 19.20 -20.41 -2.96
N ASP A 57 18.23 -21.14 -3.51
CA ASP A 57 18.41 -22.48 -4.07
C ASP A 57 19.36 -22.46 -5.29
N GLN A 58 19.38 -21.37 -6.04
CA GLN A 58 20.33 -21.13 -7.15
C GLN A 58 21.71 -20.63 -6.68
N GLY A 59 21.95 -20.46 -5.38
CA GLY A 59 23.22 -20.02 -4.81
C GLY A 59 23.42 -18.50 -4.73
N PHE A 60 22.42 -17.68 -5.08
CA PHE A 60 22.44 -16.22 -4.94
C PHE A 60 22.07 -15.78 -3.51
N LEU A 61 22.80 -16.30 -2.51
CA LEU A 61 22.44 -16.19 -1.08
C LEU A 61 22.23 -14.74 -0.61
N ASP A 62 23.13 -13.83 -0.95
CA ASP A 62 23.02 -12.41 -0.56
C ASP A 62 21.79 -11.73 -1.17
N THR A 63 21.44 -12.10 -2.40
CA THR A 63 20.30 -11.51 -3.10
C THR A 63 18.99 -12.10 -2.57
N GLY A 64 18.96 -13.41 -2.31
CA GLY A 64 17.84 -14.08 -1.63
C GLY A 64 17.55 -13.46 -0.26
N ARG A 65 18.60 -13.19 0.54
CA ARG A 65 18.46 -12.49 1.83
C ARG A 65 17.81 -11.11 1.68
N ARG A 66 18.24 -10.32 0.69
CA ARG A 66 17.64 -9.00 0.43
C ARG A 66 16.16 -9.09 0.06
N MET A 67 15.71 -10.17 -0.59
CA MET A 67 14.28 -10.37 -0.85
C MET A 67 13.48 -10.63 0.43
N PHE A 68 14.05 -11.40 1.37
CA PHE A 68 13.45 -11.58 2.69
C PHE A 68 13.40 -10.26 3.49
N ASP A 69 14.43 -9.42 3.40
CA ASP A 69 14.40 -8.09 4.02
C ASP A 69 13.28 -7.21 3.43
N LEU A 70 13.07 -7.25 2.10
CA LEU A 70 11.96 -6.55 1.44
C LEU A 70 10.60 -7.12 1.86
N ARG A 71 10.47 -8.45 1.93
CA ARG A 71 9.26 -9.14 2.41
C ARG A 71 8.89 -8.67 3.81
N ASP A 72 9.86 -8.55 4.71
CA ASP A 72 9.62 -8.13 6.08
C ASP A 72 9.20 -6.65 6.16
N ARG A 73 9.78 -5.79 5.32
CA ARG A 73 9.32 -4.39 5.19
C ARG A 73 7.89 -4.29 4.65
N VAL A 74 7.49 -5.17 3.73
CA VAL A 74 6.08 -5.25 3.27
C VAL A 74 5.16 -5.72 4.40
N LYS A 75 5.62 -6.67 5.23
CA LYS A 75 4.89 -7.10 6.43
C LYS A 75 4.67 -5.96 7.42
N ASP A 76 5.66 -5.09 7.59
CA ASP A 76 5.50 -3.90 8.46
C ASP A 76 4.45 -2.93 7.92
N LEU A 77 4.34 -2.75 6.61
CA LEU A 77 3.26 -1.97 5.99
C LEU A 77 1.88 -2.60 6.26
N ILE A 78 1.77 -3.92 6.11
CA ILE A 78 0.53 -4.66 6.41
C ILE A 78 0.13 -4.46 7.87
N ASN A 79 1.06 -4.61 8.80
CA ASN A 79 0.81 -4.41 10.23
C ASN A 79 0.37 -2.98 10.53
N THR A 80 1.00 -1.99 9.89
CA THR A 80 0.65 -0.57 10.04
C THR A 80 -0.79 -0.32 9.60
N LEU A 81 -1.17 -0.79 8.40
CA LEU A 81 -2.54 -0.66 7.88
C LEU A 81 -3.57 -1.48 8.68
N GLY A 82 -3.15 -2.62 9.25
CA GLY A 82 -4.00 -3.48 10.07
C GLY A 82 -4.25 -2.91 11.48
N SER A 83 -3.41 -2.01 11.96
CA SER A 83 -3.51 -1.49 13.32
C SER A 83 -4.83 -0.74 13.56
N GLU A 84 -5.49 -1.07 14.68
CA GLU A 84 -6.77 -0.44 15.07
C GLU A 84 -6.61 0.99 15.60
N GLU A 85 -5.37 1.47 15.80
CA GLU A 85 -5.15 2.85 16.26
C GLU A 85 -5.80 3.89 15.33
N HIS A 86 -5.93 3.57 14.04
CA HIS A 86 -6.64 4.39 13.07
C HIS A 86 -8.15 4.50 13.34
N LEU A 87 -8.79 3.49 13.94
CA LEU A 87 -10.25 3.44 14.14
C LEU A 87 -10.75 4.23 15.35
N LYS A 88 -9.89 4.52 16.33
CA LYS A 88 -10.27 5.27 17.55
C LYS A 88 -10.39 6.77 17.33
N ASN A 89 -10.27 7.21 16.09
CA ASN A 89 -10.10 8.60 15.75
C ASN A 89 -11.44 9.39 15.70
N LYS A 90 -11.43 10.61 16.25
CA LYS A 90 -12.55 11.56 16.21
C LYS A 90 -12.96 11.92 14.77
N PHE A 91 -12.05 11.83 13.80
CA PHE A 91 -12.32 12.04 12.37
C PHE A 91 -13.57 11.30 11.89
N PHE A 92 -13.70 10.00 12.22
CA PHE A 92 -14.82 9.18 11.78
C PHE A 92 -16.15 9.53 12.47
N LYS A 93 -16.11 10.21 13.62
CA LYS A 93 -17.28 10.56 14.43
C LYS A 93 -17.70 12.04 14.27
N LYS A 94 -16.87 12.87 13.66
CA LYS A 94 -17.15 14.31 13.49
C LYS A 94 -18.30 14.54 12.53
N ARG A 95 -19.31 15.29 12.95
CA ARG A 95 -20.48 15.61 12.10
C ARG A 95 -20.11 16.42 10.86
N LYS A 96 -19.12 17.30 10.96
CA LYS A 96 -18.58 18.10 9.84
C LYS A 96 -17.05 18.07 9.85
N ILE A 97 -16.48 17.92 8.65
CA ILE A 97 -15.05 18.06 8.36
C ILE A 97 -14.94 19.06 7.21
N SER A 98 -13.88 19.86 7.17
CA SER A 98 -13.67 20.78 6.05
C SER A 98 -13.40 20.00 4.76
N GLU A 99 -13.90 20.52 3.64
CA GLU A 99 -13.65 19.96 2.31
C GLU A 99 -12.16 19.85 1.98
N GLU A 100 -11.35 20.79 2.48
CA GLU A 100 -9.90 20.76 2.36
C GLU A 100 -9.30 19.48 2.95
N VAL A 101 -9.72 19.09 4.17
CA VAL A 101 -9.22 17.88 4.83
C VAL A 101 -9.71 16.62 4.10
N VAL A 102 -10.98 16.62 3.66
CA VAL A 102 -11.52 15.49 2.87
C VAL A 102 -10.72 15.32 1.57
N SER A 103 -10.49 16.42 0.85
CA SER A 103 -9.72 16.44 -0.40
C SER A 103 -8.28 15.93 -0.20
N GLU A 104 -7.61 16.36 0.86
CA GLU A 104 -6.26 15.88 1.19
C GLU A 104 -6.24 14.38 1.51
N VAL A 105 -7.18 13.88 2.31
CA VAL A 105 -7.26 12.45 2.65
C VAL A 105 -7.53 11.62 1.39
N VAL A 106 -8.51 12.01 0.58
CA VAL A 106 -8.83 11.34 -0.69
C VAL A 106 -7.64 11.33 -1.65
N TYR A 107 -6.90 12.43 -1.72
CA TYR A 107 -5.70 12.52 -2.54
C TYR A 107 -4.61 11.55 -2.06
N LEU A 108 -4.40 11.46 -0.74
CA LEU A 108 -3.44 10.53 -0.14
C LEU A 108 -3.87 9.07 -0.33
N ASP A 109 -5.15 8.75 -0.17
CA ASP A 109 -5.69 7.41 -0.45
C ASP A 109 -5.34 6.97 -1.88
N ASN A 110 -5.59 7.84 -2.86
CA ASN A 110 -5.29 7.54 -4.25
C ASN A 110 -3.78 7.39 -4.51
N LYS A 111 -2.92 8.10 -3.79
CA LYS A 111 -1.47 7.85 -3.85
C LYS A 111 -1.09 6.49 -3.28
N ILE A 112 -1.62 6.14 -2.11
CA ILE A 112 -1.38 4.84 -1.47
C ILE A 112 -1.80 3.71 -2.42
N VAL A 113 -2.99 3.77 -3.00
CA VAL A 113 -3.50 2.76 -3.95
C VAL A 113 -2.59 2.64 -5.17
N LYS A 114 -2.15 3.76 -5.74
CA LYS A 114 -1.24 3.76 -6.89
C LYS A 114 0.10 3.12 -6.54
N ASP A 115 0.71 3.52 -5.42
CA ASP A 115 2.00 2.98 -5.00
C ASP A 115 1.91 1.48 -4.64
N VAL A 116 0.81 1.03 -4.01
CA VAL A 116 0.57 -0.40 -3.75
C VAL A 116 0.42 -1.19 -5.05
N ASN A 117 -0.31 -0.67 -6.03
CA ASN A 117 -0.44 -1.31 -7.34
C ASN A 117 0.88 -1.32 -8.11
N GLU A 118 1.71 -0.27 -8.00
CA GLU A 118 3.04 -0.22 -8.60
C GLU A 118 4.00 -1.22 -7.95
N LEU A 119 3.99 -1.31 -6.61
CA LEU A 119 4.81 -2.25 -5.84
C LEU A 119 4.52 -3.69 -6.27
N THR A 120 3.24 -4.03 -6.28
CA THR A 120 2.77 -5.37 -6.59
C THR A 120 3.08 -5.74 -8.04
N PHE A 121 2.78 -4.87 -9.00
CA PHE A 121 3.17 -5.08 -10.40
C PHE A 121 4.70 -5.25 -10.58
N THR A 122 5.50 -4.48 -9.86
CA THR A 122 6.97 -4.58 -9.90
C THR A 122 7.46 -5.93 -9.37
N ILE A 123 6.84 -6.44 -8.31
CA ILE A 123 7.17 -7.73 -7.72
C ILE A 123 6.67 -8.88 -8.61
N ASP A 124 5.47 -8.79 -9.18
CA ASP A 124 4.95 -9.77 -10.14
C ASP A 124 5.90 -9.92 -11.33
N LYS A 125 6.40 -8.79 -11.85
CA LYS A 125 7.37 -8.78 -12.95
C LYS A 125 8.71 -9.40 -12.54
N LEU A 126 9.22 -9.06 -11.36
CA LEU A 126 10.43 -9.68 -10.82
C LEU A 126 10.26 -11.20 -10.69
N TYR A 127 9.14 -11.65 -10.14
CA TYR A 127 8.84 -13.07 -9.99
C TYR A 127 8.84 -13.80 -11.33
N ALA A 128 8.11 -13.28 -12.33
CA ALA A 128 8.05 -13.86 -13.66
C ALA A 128 9.43 -13.94 -14.34
N GLU A 129 10.29 -12.92 -14.18
CA GLU A 129 11.65 -12.95 -14.71
C GLU A 129 12.50 -14.02 -14.02
N ILE A 130 12.39 -14.17 -12.70
CA ILE A 130 13.14 -15.16 -11.92
C ILE A 130 12.69 -16.58 -12.20
N GLU A 131 11.38 -16.81 -12.28
CA GLU A 131 10.78 -18.10 -12.67
C GLU A 131 11.21 -18.49 -14.10
N GLY A 132 11.32 -17.51 -15.00
CA GLY A 132 11.87 -17.68 -16.35
C GLY A 132 13.40 -17.86 -16.40
N GLY A 133 14.10 -17.90 -15.26
CA GLY A 133 15.55 -18.09 -15.16
C GLY A 133 16.39 -16.84 -15.42
N ALA A 134 15.78 -15.66 -15.53
CA ALA A 134 16.49 -14.40 -15.73
C ALA A 134 16.90 -13.78 -14.39
N VAL A 135 18.21 -13.73 -14.13
CA VAL A 135 18.79 -13.16 -12.89
C VAL A 135 19.49 -11.82 -13.09
N ARG A 136 19.25 -11.16 -14.23
CA ARG A 136 19.86 -9.85 -14.54
C ARG A 136 19.01 -8.71 -13.97
N GLY A 137 19.65 -7.63 -13.56
CA GLY A 137 18.93 -6.42 -13.12
C GLY A 137 18.31 -6.48 -11.72
N LEU A 138 18.60 -7.51 -10.92
CA LEU A 138 18.06 -7.68 -9.56
C LEU A 138 18.31 -6.47 -8.65
N GLY A 139 19.47 -5.82 -8.78
CA GLY A 139 19.76 -4.59 -8.03
C GLY A 139 18.79 -3.45 -8.33
N VAL A 140 18.30 -3.33 -9.57
CA VAL A 140 17.32 -2.31 -9.97
C VAL A 140 15.96 -2.62 -9.36
N TYR A 141 15.53 -3.88 -9.37
CA TYR A 141 14.30 -4.29 -8.70
C TYR A 141 14.34 -4.01 -7.20
N ILE A 142 15.41 -4.43 -6.51
CA ILE A 142 15.57 -4.20 -5.06
C ILE A 142 15.48 -2.72 -4.74
N PHE A 143 16.15 -1.88 -5.51
CA PHE A 143 16.14 -0.43 -5.34
C PHE A 143 14.75 0.17 -5.57
N ASN A 144 14.07 -0.22 -6.66
CA ASN A 144 12.75 0.29 -7.00
C ASN A 144 11.70 -0.14 -5.96
N ILE A 145 11.68 -1.43 -5.61
CA ILE A 145 10.79 -1.97 -4.56
C ILE A 145 11.04 -1.23 -3.24
N SER A 146 12.30 -1.04 -2.85
CA SER A 146 12.64 -0.28 -1.64
C SER A 146 12.11 1.14 -1.66
N LYS A 147 12.21 1.83 -2.81
CA LYS A 147 11.69 3.20 -2.96
C LYS A 147 10.16 3.24 -2.87
N ILE A 148 9.48 2.31 -3.52
CA ILE A 148 8.02 2.27 -3.50
C ILE A 148 7.52 2.00 -2.07
N ILE A 149 8.15 1.07 -1.34
CA ILE A 149 7.84 0.81 0.08
C ILE A 149 7.95 2.09 0.92
N GLU A 150 9.02 2.87 0.76
CA GLU A 150 9.16 4.13 1.51
C GLU A 150 8.10 5.17 1.13
N ARG A 151 7.73 5.29 -0.14
CA ARG A 151 6.63 6.18 -0.56
C ARG A 151 5.29 5.78 0.05
N ILE A 152 4.97 4.48 0.08
CA ILE A 152 3.76 3.97 0.73
C ILE A 152 3.77 4.35 2.21
N LYS A 153 4.88 4.08 2.91
CA LYS A 153 5.05 4.41 4.32
C LYS A 153 4.86 5.90 4.60
N GLU A 154 5.48 6.76 3.79
CA GLU A 154 5.36 8.22 3.91
C GLU A 154 3.91 8.68 3.70
N ASN A 155 3.22 8.16 2.67
CA ASN A 155 1.84 8.52 2.39
C ASN A 155 0.88 8.04 3.50
N ILE A 156 1.09 6.85 4.07
CA ILE A 156 0.35 6.37 5.24
C ILE A 156 0.58 7.28 6.45
N GLY A 157 1.82 7.71 6.69
CA GLY A 157 2.15 8.65 7.77
C GLY A 157 1.42 9.98 7.63
N LYS A 158 1.53 10.62 6.45
CA LYS A 158 0.82 11.88 6.14
C LYS A 158 -0.70 11.74 6.26
N ARG A 159 -1.25 10.62 5.78
CA ARG A 159 -2.68 10.33 5.91
C ARG A 159 -3.09 10.25 7.37
N SER A 160 -2.30 9.54 8.17
CA SER A 160 -2.56 9.36 9.60
C SER A 160 -2.52 10.68 10.35
N GLU A 161 -1.57 11.55 10.03
CA GLU A 161 -1.50 12.91 10.59
C GLU A 161 -2.78 13.71 10.28
N ARG A 162 -3.30 13.65 9.05
CA ARG A 162 -4.55 14.36 8.69
C ARG A 162 -5.79 13.81 9.37
N ILE A 163 -5.81 12.51 9.64
CA ILE A 163 -6.93 11.88 10.34
C ILE A 163 -6.82 12.17 11.85
N VAL A 164 -5.62 12.12 12.47
CA VAL A 164 -5.41 12.29 13.93
C VAL A 164 -5.42 13.75 14.37
N LEU A 165 -4.90 14.66 13.55
CA LEU A 165 -4.83 16.08 13.88
C LEU A 165 -6.17 16.78 13.60
N ARG A 166 -7.10 16.67 14.55
CA ARG A 166 -8.11 17.68 15.00
C ARG A 166 -9.32 17.01 15.61
#